data_AF-A0A345VIH5-F1
#
_entry.id   AF-A0A345VIH5-F1
#
_cell.length_a   1.000
_cell.length_b   1.000
_cell.length_c   1.000
_cell.angle_alpha   90.00
_cell.angle_beta   90.00
_cell.angle_gamma   90.00
#
_symmetry.space_group_name_H-M   'P 1'
#
loop_
_entity.id
_entity.type
_entity.pdbx_description
1 polymer ?
#
loop_
_entity_poly.entity_id
_entity_poly.type
_entity_poly.pdbx_seq_one_letter_code
_entity_poly.pdbx_strand_id
1 'polypeptide(L)' 'MNYTVTVYDSEGIVLETHWFNSHVEARVAKHKLAHGYHGKDVTIEIDEVA' A
#
# COMPACT_ATOMS: atom_id res chain seq x y z
N MET A 1 2.61 -11.73 -12.50
CA MET A 1 2.69 -11.53 -11.04
C MET A 1 1.96 -10.25 -10.74
N ASN A 2 0.89 -10.34 -9.97
CA ASN A 2 0.14 -9.18 -9.53
C ASN A 2 0.67 -8.75 -8.17
N TYR A 3 0.53 -7.48 -7.83
CA TYR A 3 0.96 -6.92 -6.57
C TYR A 3 -0.20 -6.18 -5.93
N THR A 4 -0.32 -6.27 -4.61
CA THR A 4 -1.26 -5.46 -3.84
C THR A 4 -0.53 -4.46 -2.99
N VAL A 5 -1.03 -3.24 -2.90
CA VAL A 5 -0.60 -2.24 -1.92
C VAL A 5 -1.73 -2.04 -0.93
N THR A 6 -1.50 -2.41 0.33
CA THR A 6 -2.51 -2.34 1.39
C THR A 6 -2.10 -1.28 2.41
N VAL A 7 -3.05 -0.42 2.77
CA VAL A 7 -2.88 0.57 3.84
C VAL A 7 -3.64 0.06 5.06
N TYR A 8 -2.95 0.01 6.19
CA TYR A 8 -3.48 -0.34 7.50
C TYR A 8 -3.43 0.87 8.41
N ASP A 9 -4.41 1.03 9.28
CA ASP A 9 -4.33 1.98 10.39
C ASP A 9 -3.39 1.49 11.51
N SER A 10 -3.26 2.28 12.58
CA SER A 10 -2.45 1.95 13.75
C SER A 10 -2.91 0.71 14.51
N GLU A 11 -4.15 0.27 14.31
CA GLU A 11 -4.72 -0.93 14.93
C GLU A 11 -4.60 -2.16 14.02
N GLY A 12 -4.00 -2.01 12.83
CA GLY A 12 -3.84 -3.07 11.84
C GLY A 12 -5.11 -3.33 11.02
N ILE A 13 -6.07 -2.40 11.03
CA ILE A 13 -7.30 -2.51 10.24
C ILE A 13 -7.02 -2.02 8.83
N VAL A 14 -7.44 -2.81 7.83
CA VAL A 14 -7.30 -2.45 6.41
C VAL A 14 -8.19 -1.24 6.10
N LEU A 15 -7.57 -0.15 5.65
CA LEU A 15 -8.26 1.05 5.17
C LEU A 15 -8.53 0.97 3.66
N GLU A 16 -7.54 0.55 2.87
CA GLU A 16 -7.65 0.43 1.42
C GLU A 16 -6.63 -0.57 0.85
N THR A 17 -6.99 -1.20 -0.29
CA THR A 17 -6.13 -2.13 -1.03
C THR A 17 -6.17 -1.80 -2.52
N HIS A 18 -5.01 -1.69 -3.15
CA HIS A 18 -4.86 -1.40 -4.59
C HIS A 18 -4.11 -2.51 -5.30
N TRP A 19 -4.55 -2.85 -6.51
CA TRP A 19 -3.94 -3.90 -7.34
C TRP A 19 -3.07 -3.31 -8.46
N PHE A 20 -1.91 -3.90 -8.69
CA PHE A 20 -0.94 -3.50 -9.69
C PHE A 20 -0.40 -4.71 -10.45
N ASN A 21 -0.04 -4.53 -11.71
CA ASN A 21 0.53 -5.61 -12.54
C ASN A 21 2.07 -5.61 -12.51
N SER A 22 2.67 -4.69 -11.75
CA SER A 22 4.11 -4.44 -11.70
C SER A 22 4.55 -4.02 -10.31
N HIS A 23 5.67 -4.57 -9.85
CA HIS A 23 6.29 -4.18 -8.58
C HIS A 23 6.69 -2.70 -8.55
N VAL A 24 7.09 -2.16 -9.71
CA VAL A 24 7.47 -0.74 -9.84
C VAL A 24 6.26 0.16 -9.61
N GLU A 25 5.11 -0.19 -10.19
CA GLU A 25 3.86 0.56 -9.99
C GLU A 25 3.42 0.52 -8.52
N ALA A 26 3.49 -0.65 -7.88
CA ALA A 26 3.20 -0.81 -6.46
C ALA A 26 4.12 0.05 -5.57
N ARG A 27 5.42 0.13 -5.87
CA ARG A 27 6.37 1.00 -5.15
C ARG A 27 6.06 2.48 -5.32
N VAL A 28 5.70 2.91 -6.54
CA VAL A 28 5.29 4.30 -6.82
C VAL A 28 4.01 4.63 -6.05
N ALA A 29 3.03 3.71 -6.03
CA ALA A 29 1.79 3.87 -5.28
C ALA A 29 2.03 3.97 -3.78
N LYS A 30 2.85 3.08 -3.20
CA LYS A 30 3.24 3.15 -1.77
C LYS A 30 3.85 4.51 -1.42
N HIS A 31 4.73 5.05 -2.25
CA HIS A 31 5.33 6.37 -1.99
C HIS A 31 4.29 7.50 -2.04
N LYS A 32 3.37 7.47 -3.01
CA LYS A 32 2.28 8.45 -3.09
C LYS A 32 1.33 8.36 -1.90
N LEU A 33 0.95 7.15 -1.49
CA LEU A 33 0.10 6.91 -0.34
C LEU A 33 0.78 7.36 0.97
N ALA A 34 2.06 7.06 1.16
CA ALA A 34 2.82 7.53 2.32
C ALA A 34 2.81 9.06 2.44
N HIS A 35 2.88 9.78 1.31
CA HIS A 35 2.75 11.23 1.30
C HIS A 35 1.32 11.70 1.59
N GLY A 36 0.30 11.01 1.07
CA GLY A 36 -1.11 11.33 1.32
C GLY A 36 -1.55 11.11 2.77
N TYR A 37 -0.95 10.10 3.43
CA TYR A 37 -1.17 9.78 4.84
C TYR A 37 -0.13 10.42 5.78
N HIS A 38 0.63 11.40 5.30
CA HIS A 38 1.65 12.07 6.11
C HIS A 38 1.04 12.68 7.38
N GLY A 39 1.54 12.27 8.55
CA GLY A 39 1.04 12.69 9.86
C GLY A 39 -0.09 11.83 10.43
N LYS A 40 -0.51 10.77 9.73
CA LYS A 40 -1.36 9.71 10.26
C LYS A 40 -0.51 8.49 10.61
N ASP A 41 -0.91 7.78 11.65
CA ASP A 41 -0.28 6.52 12.04
C ASP A 41 -0.86 5.39 11.17
N VAL A 42 -0.21 5.15 10.02
CA VAL A 42 -0.60 4.11 9.06
C VAL A 42 0.60 3.30 8.62
N THR A 43 0.35 2.02 8.34
CA THR A 43 1.32 1.10 7.75
C THR A 43 0.93 0.81 6.30
N ILE A 44 1.90 0.84 5.37
CA ILE A 44 1.65 0.58 3.95
C ILE A 44 2.53 -0.57 3.49
N GLU A 45 1.92 -1.68 3.10
CA GLU A 45 2.60 -2.92 2.70
C GLU A 45 2.41 -3.20 1.21
N ILE A 46 3.35 -3.95 0.64
CA ILE A 46 3.28 -4.43 -0.74
C ILE A 46 3.40 -5.95 -0.70
N ASP A 47 2.40 -6.64 -1.20
CA ASP A 47 2.37 -8.10 -1.30
C ASP A 47 2.39 -8.54 -2.76
N GLU A 48 3.03 -9.67 -3.03
CA GLU A 48 3.00 -10.32 -4.34
C GLU A 48 1.93 -11.41 -4.34
N VAL A 49 1.03 -11.34 -5.32
CA VAL A 49 -0.05 -12.30 -5.52
C VAL A 49 0.29 -13.17 -6.73
N ALA A 50 0.57 -14.45 -6.43
CA ALA A 50 0.90 -15.50 -7.39
C ALA A 50 -0.34 -16.13 -8.03
#